data_AF-A0AAU1WSJ7-F1
#
_entry.id   AF-A0AAU1WSJ7-F1
#
_cell.length_a   1.000
_cell.length_b   1.000
_cell.length_c   1.000
_cell.angle_alpha   90.00
_cell.angle_beta   90.00
_cell.angle_gamma   90.00
#
_symmetry.space_group_name_H-M   'P 1'
#
loop_
_entity.id
_entity.type
_entity.pdbx_description
1 polymer ?
#
loop_
_entity_poly.entity_id
_entity_poly.type
_entity_poly.pdbx_seq_one_letter_code
_entity_poly.pdbx_strand_id
1 'polypeptide(L)'
;MDPDNPVVSLCAQGMRAEAEGRPADAVGLFQQAWEAAGDDYEACVAAHYLARHQPTPRLTLHWNQEGLRRAELVGDERVAAFRPSLHLNLAKAYAEVGEPERAREHFVLAAARLDAVPPGPYAEWIRIVIAEGLRATGAVPPRDTDGLVTALLARLCERGDLKALGMILPAHLADLGTEDDRMRLVTALHMVHAGRWLPEDEQRLLGRAIGSSAAVAP
;
A
#
# COMPACT_ATOMS: atom_id res chain seq x y z
N MET A 1 3.82 18.80 5.33
CA MET A 1 4.61 18.83 6.59
C MET A 1 5.37 20.12 6.62
N ASP A 2 5.31 20.83 7.75
CA ASP A 2 6.08 22.04 7.98
C ASP A 2 7.54 21.66 8.32
N PRO A 3 8.54 22.00 7.48
CA PRO A 3 9.94 21.68 7.75
C PRO A 3 10.55 22.47 8.91
N ASP A 4 9.92 23.58 9.32
CA ASP A 4 10.36 24.38 10.47
C ASP A 4 9.94 23.75 11.81
N ASN A 5 9.08 22.72 11.76
CA ASN A 5 8.70 21.95 12.93
C ASN A 5 9.90 21.10 13.43
N PRO A 6 10.36 21.29 14.68
CA PRO A 6 11.53 20.57 15.21
C PRO A 6 11.39 19.04 15.16
N VAL A 7 10.19 18.50 15.42
CA VAL A 7 9.92 17.06 15.37
C VAL A 7 10.02 16.53 13.95
N VAL A 8 9.45 17.25 12.99
CA VAL A 8 9.56 16.89 11.56
C VAL A 8 11.02 16.94 11.11
N SER A 9 11.78 17.93 11.55
CA SER A 9 13.21 18.05 11.24
C SER A 9 14.03 16.89 11.82
N LEU A 10 13.80 16.52 13.08
CA LEU A 10 14.45 15.37 13.71
C LEU A 10 14.11 14.06 12.98
N CYS A 11 12.84 13.88 12.59
CA CYS A 11 12.42 12.72 11.79
C CYS A 11 13.09 12.71 10.41
N ALA A 12 13.22 13.86 9.75
CA ALA A 12 13.93 13.97 8.46
C ALA A 12 15.42 13.63 8.59
N GLN A 13 16.06 14.07 9.68
CA GLN A 13 17.46 13.70 9.98
C GLN A 13 17.60 12.20 10.26
N GLY A 14 16.65 11.61 11.00
CA GLY A 14 16.62 10.18 11.26
C GLY A 14 16.48 9.36 9.98
N MET A 15 15.59 9.77 9.07
CA MET A 15 15.47 9.15 7.74
C MET A 15 16.77 9.23 6.93
N ARG A 16 17.49 10.35 7.01
CA ARG A 16 18.80 10.49 6.36
C ARG A 16 19.83 9.52 6.97
N ALA A 17 19.85 9.40 8.29
CA ALA A 17 20.71 8.44 8.98
C ALA A 17 20.41 6.99 8.55
N GLU A 18 19.14 6.62 8.37
CA GLU A 18 18.77 5.31 7.80
C GLU A 18 19.35 5.11 6.39
N ALA A 19 19.18 6.10 5.51
CA ALA A 19 19.69 6.04 4.14
C ALA A 19 21.21 5.91 4.07
N GLU A 20 21.92 6.43 5.08
CA GLU A 20 23.37 6.34 5.25
C GLU A 20 23.83 5.07 5.99
N GLY A 21 22.91 4.17 6.37
CA GLY A 21 23.26 2.93 7.07
C GLY A 21 23.62 3.12 8.54
N ARG A 22 23.12 4.17 9.19
CA ARG A 22 23.34 4.51 10.61
C ARG A 22 22.07 4.31 11.45
N PRO A 23 21.61 3.06 11.68
CA PRO A 23 20.33 2.80 12.33
C PRO A 23 20.28 3.23 13.81
N ALA A 24 21.41 3.13 14.55
CA ALA A 24 21.46 3.57 15.94
C ALA A 24 21.24 5.08 16.07
N ASP A 25 21.83 5.86 15.16
CA ASP A 25 21.65 7.32 15.12
C ASP A 25 20.22 7.68 14.73
N ALA A 26 19.62 6.94 13.79
CA ALA A 26 18.22 7.12 13.41
C ALA A 26 17.28 6.91 14.61
N VAL A 27 17.47 5.83 15.38
CA VAL A 27 16.69 5.57 16.61
C VAL A 27 16.83 6.73 17.60
N GLY A 28 18.05 7.21 17.84
CA GLY A 28 18.30 8.34 18.73
C GLY A 28 17.58 9.61 18.30
N LEU A 29 17.55 9.90 17.00
CA LEU A 29 16.87 11.07 16.42
C LEU A 29 15.34 10.93 16.53
N PHE A 30 14.78 9.75 16.26
CA PHE A 30 13.34 9.51 16.40
C PHE A 30 12.89 9.56 17.87
N GLN A 31 13.73 9.09 18.80
CA GLN A 31 13.48 9.20 20.24
C GLN A 31 13.46 10.65 20.70
N GLN A 32 14.43 11.46 20.26
CA GLN A 32 14.43 12.90 20.53
C GLN A 32 13.20 13.59 19.94
N ALA A 33 12.75 13.18 18.74
CA ALA A 33 11.55 13.71 18.11
C ALA A 33 10.30 13.41 18.96
N TRP A 34 10.21 12.22 19.54
CA TRP A 34 9.13 11.83 20.44
C TRP A 34 9.14 12.63 21.75
N GLU A 35 10.31 12.82 22.35
CA GLU A 35 10.46 13.59 23.59
C GLU A 35 10.19 15.08 23.39
N ALA A 36 10.46 15.62 22.20
CA ALA A 36 10.24 17.02 21.84
C ALA A 36 8.81 17.33 21.38
N ALA A 37 7.96 16.32 21.15
CA ALA A 37 6.60 16.51 20.65
C ALA A 37 5.74 17.34 21.63
N GLY A 38 5.24 18.47 21.14
CA GLY A 38 4.39 19.41 21.87
C GLY A 38 2.90 19.21 21.63
N ASP A 39 2.50 18.52 20.56
CA ASP A 39 1.11 18.18 20.27
C ASP A 39 0.92 16.73 19.77
N ASP A 40 -0.33 16.30 19.61
CA ASP A 40 -0.65 14.95 19.14
C ASP A 40 -0.24 14.71 17.67
N TYR A 41 -0.09 15.75 16.86
CA TYR A 41 0.33 15.62 15.47
C TYR A 41 1.83 15.29 15.42
N GLU A 42 2.63 16.04 16.15
CA GLU A 42 4.06 15.80 16.31
C GLU A 42 4.31 14.42 16.93
N ALA A 43 3.58 14.07 17.99
CA ALA A 43 3.68 12.75 18.63
C ALA A 43 3.32 11.61 17.66
N CYS A 44 2.30 11.81 16.82
CA CYS A 44 1.92 10.86 15.77
C CYS A 44 3.07 10.64 14.76
N VAL A 45 3.67 11.73 14.26
CA VAL A 45 4.79 11.68 13.32
C VAL A 45 5.99 10.97 13.95
N ALA A 46 6.37 11.34 15.17
CA ALA A 46 7.50 10.70 15.87
C ALA A 46 7.26 9.20 16.12
N ALA A 47 6.07 8.82 16.60
CA ALA A 47 5.72 7.42 16.84
C ALA A 47 5.78 6.58 15.56
N HIS A 48 5.35 7.13 14.42
CA HIS A 48 5.46 6.46 13.12
C HIS A 48 6.91 6.09 12.77
N TYR A 49 7.85 7.00 13.00
CA TYR A 49 9.26 6.75 12.72
C TYR A 49 9.92 5.83 13.75
N LEU A 50 9.58 5.97 15.03
CA LEU A 50 10.04 5.06 16.08
C LEU A 50 9.64 3.62 15.79
N ALA A 51 8.42 3.39 15.28
CA ALA A 51 7.94 2.04 14.96
C ALA A 51 8.83 1.26 13.99
N ARG A 52 9.66 1.95 13.17
CA ARG A 52 10.53 1.33 12.17
C ARG A 52 11.75 0.63 12.75
N HIS A 53 12.12 0.96 14.00
CA HIS A 53 13.34 0.46 14.66
C HIS A 53 13.04 -0.08 16.05
N GLN A 54 12.26 -1.15 16.11
CA GLN A 54 11.92 -1.78 17.37
C GLN A 54 12.54 -3.17 17.49
N PRO A 55 12.99 -3.57 18.68
CA PRO A 55 13.69 -4.84 18.85
C PRO A 55 12.76 -6.06 18.76
N THR A 56 11.44 -5.85 18.78
CA THR A 56 10.46 -6.93 18.64
C THR A 56 9.26 -6.49 17.80
N PRO A 57 8.60 -7.43 17.08
CA PRO A 57 7.35 -7.15 16.36
C PRO A 57 6.24 -6.56 17.25
N ARG A 58 6.17 -6.98 18.52
CA ARG A 58 5.19 -6.43 19.47
C ARG A 58 5.44 -4.96 19.81
N LEU A 59 6.70 -4.53 19.86
CA LEU A 59 7.03 -3.12 20.07
C LEU A 59 6.80 -2.30 18.78
N THR A 60 7.08 -2.87 17.60
CA THR A 60 6.65 -2.28 16.32
C THR A 60 5.14 -2.04 16.31
N LEU A 61 4.36 -3.05 16.72
CA LEU A 61 2.92 -2.93 16.84
C LEU A 61 2.51 -1.85 17.84
N HIS A 62 3.11 -1.84 19.02
CA HIS A 62 2.82 -0.84 20.06
C HIS A 62 2.99 0.59 19.55
N TRP A 63 4.12 0.89 18.89
CA TRP A 63 4.35 2.24 18.36
C TRP A 63 3.44 2.60 17.18
N ASN A 64 3.07 1.63 16.33
CA ASN A 64 2.07 1.88 15.28
C ASN A 64 0.68 2.16 15.87
N GLN A 65 0.29 1.45 16.94
CA GLN A 65 -0.96 1.72 17.66
C GLN A 65 -0.94 3.10 18.30
N GLU A 66 0.18 3.47 18.93
CA GLU A 66 0.36 4.79 19.53
C GLU A 66 0.29 5.90 18.47
N GLY A 67 0.95 5.74 17.33
CA GLY A 67 0.88 6.68 16.22
C GLY A 67 -0.55 6.90 15.71
N LEU A 68 -1.35 5.83 15.57
CA LEU A 68 -2.76 5.94 15.17
C LEU A 68 -3.60 6.62 16.27
N ARG A 69 -3.41 6.24 17.53
CA ARG A 69 -4.11 6.84 18.68
C ARG A 69 -3.87 8.35 18.75
N ARG A 70 -2.63 8.78 18.53
CA ARG A 70 -2.26 10.20 18.46
C ARG A 70 -2.93 10.88 17.26
N ALA A 71 -2.93 10.26 16.09
CA ALA A 71 -3.63 10.81 14.92
C ALA A 71 -5.14 11.00 15.13
N GLU A 72 -5.79 10.15 15.93
CA GLU A 72 -7.20 10.27 16.28
C GLU A 72 -7.46 11.47 17.21
N LEU A 73 -6.51 11.79 18.10
CA LEU A 73 -6.60 12.94 19.00
C LEU A 73 -6.34 14.28 18.32
N VAL A 74 -5.57 14.32 17.23
CA VAL A 74 -5.32 15.55 16.44
C VAL A 74 -6.64 16.20 15.99
N GLY A 75 -7.61 15.40 15.57
CA GLY A 75 -8.97 15.87 15.26
C GLY A 75 -9.11 16.81 14.05
N ASP A 76 -8.03 17.06 13.30
CA ASP A 76 -8.01 17.97 12.14
C ASP A 76 -7.43 17.32 10.86
N GLU A 77 -7.40 18.10 9.77
CA GLU A 77 -7.01 17.63 8.44
C GLU A 77 -5.51 17.33 8.29
N ARG A 78 -4.64 17.76 9.22
CA ARG A 78 -3.18 17.58 9.12
C ARG A 78 -2.77 16.12 9.01
N VAL A 79 -3.57 15.22 9.60
CA VAL A 79 -3.33 13.77 9.57
C VAL A 79 -4.05 13.05 8.44
N ALA A 80 -4.95 13.70 7.69
CA ALA A 80 -5.83 13.02 6.74
C ALA A 80 -5.04 12.24 5.68
N ALA A 81 -4.06 12.89 5.03
CA ALA A 81 -3.18 12.27 4.05
C ALA A 81 -2.22 11.22 4.65
N PHE A 82 -2.06 11.20 5.97
CA PHE A 82 -1.16 10.28 6.68
C PHE A 82 -1.88 9.03 7.20
N ARG A 83 -3.19 9.08 7.40
CA ARG A 83 -3.98 7.97 7.92
C ARG A 83 -3.87 6.68 7.09
N PRO A 84 -3.85 6.69 5.74
CA PRO A 84 -3.63 5.46 4.96
C PRO A 84 -2.35 4.75 5.35
N SER A 85 -1.26 5.50 5.54
CA SER A 85 0.05 4.96 5.92
C SER A 85 0.06 4.46 7.36
N LEU A 86 -0.64 5.14 8.28
CA LEU A 86 -0.79 4.66 9.67
C LEU A 86 -1.53 3.31 9.70
N HIS A 87 -2.67 3.21 9.01
CA HIS A 87 -3.41 1.95 8.93
C HIS A 87 -2.60 0.86 8.20
N LEU A 88 -1.91 1.20 7.11
CA LEU A 88 -1.07 0.25 6.37
C LEU A 88 0.04 -0.34 7.26
N ASN A 89 0.77 0.48 8.01
CA ASN A 89 1.84 -0.03 8.87
C ASN A 89 1.30 -0.82 10.05
N LEU A 90 0.15 -0.43 10.59
CA LEU A 90 -0.53 -1.18 11.64
C LEU A 90 -1.03 -2.55 11.11
N ALA A 91 -1.52 -2.61 9.87
CA ALA A 91 -1.88 -3.87 9.22
C ALA A 91 -0.68 -4.81 9.09
N LYS A 92 0.46 -4.30 8.64
CA LYS A 92 1.72 -5.06 8.56
C LYS A 92 2.19 -5.54 9.94
N ALA A 93 2.14 -4.68 10.95
CA ALA A 93 2.52 -5.04 12.31
C ALA A 93 1.61 -6.12 12.90
N TYR A 94 0.29 -6.07 12.63
CA TYR A 94 -0.64 -7.14 13.01
C TYR A 94 -0.34 -8.47 12.32
N ALA A 95 -0.04 -8.44 11.01
CA ALA A 95 0.34 -9.65 10.29
C ALA A 95 1.61 -10.27 10.88
N GLU A 96 2.60 -9.45 11.25
CA GLU A 96 3.87 -9.90 11.82
C GLU A 96 3.73 -10.54 13.20
N VAL A 97 2.79 -10.06 14.04
CA VAL A 97 2.50 -10.69 15.34
C VAL A 97 1.50 -11.86 15.26
N GLY A 98 1.06 -12.24 14.06
CA GLY A 98 0.14 -13.36 13.84
C GLY A 98 -1.33 -13.04 14.14
N GLU A 99 -1.77 -11.78 13.94
CA GLU A 99 -3.17 -11.34 14.08
C GLU A 99 -3.78 -10.98 12.70
N PRO A 100 -4.01 -11.96 11.81
CA PRO A 100 -4.38 -11.71 10.41
C PRO A 100 -5.73 -11.01 10.22
N GLU A 101 -6.71 -11.25 11.10
CA GLU A 101 -8.01 -10.58 11.02
C GLU A 101 -7.90 -9.08 11.28
N ARG A 102 -7.05 -8.68 12.23
CA ARG A 102 -6.79 -7.25 12.48
C ARG A 102 -5.95 -6.65 11.36
N ALA A 103 -5.01 -7.41 10.80
CA ALA A 103 -4.30 -6.99 9.59
C ALA A 103 -5.28 -6.68 8.46
N ARG A 104 -6.24 -7.59 8.21
CA ARG A 104 -7.32 -7.44 7.22
C ARG A 104 -8.13 -6.16 7.46
N GLU A 105 -8.60 -5.94 8.68
CA GLU A 105 -9.34 -4.73 9.07
C GLU A 105 -8.55 -3.45 8.75
N HIS A 106 -7.27 -3.41 9.11
CA HIS A 106 -6.43 -2.24 8.90
C HIS A 106 -6.08 -2.02 7.41
N PHE A 107 -5.93 -3.07 6.59
CA PHE A 107 -5.81 -2.89 5.13
C PHE A 107 -7.07 -2.28 4.52
N VAL A 108 -8.26 -2.72 4.95
CA VAL A 108 -9.55 -2.13 4.51
C VAL A 108 -9.64 -0.66 4.92
N LEU A 109 -9.26 -0.33 6.16
CA LEU A 109 -9.26 1.05 6.65
C LEU A 109 -8.25 1.94 5.92
N ALA A 110 -7.09 1.39 5.53
CA ALA A 110 -6.10 2.08 4.72
C ALA A 110 -6.65 2.39 3.32
N ALA A 111 -7.25 1.40 2.66
CA ALA A 111 -7.86 1.54 1.34
C ALA A 111 -8.94 2.63 1.31
N ALA A 112 -9.83 2.65 2.31
CA ALA A 112 -10.93 3.61 2.43
C ALA A 112 -10.49 5.07 2.62
N ARG A 113 -9.21 5.32 2.89
CA ARG A 113 -8.66 6.66 3.16
C ARG A 113 -7.68 7.11 2.07
N LEU A 114 -7.44 6.30 1.04
CA LEU A 114 -6.46 6.59 0.00
C LEU A 114 -6.73 7.91 -0.75
N ASP A 115 -8.00 8.31 -0.88
CA ASP A 115 -8.39 9.54 -1.57
C ASP A 115 -7.88 10.81 -0.87
N ALA A 116 -7.47 10.72 0.40
CA ALA A 116 -6.86 11.82 1.12
C ALA A 116 -5.37 12.03 0.77
N VAL A 117 -4.74 11.07 0.07
CA VAL A 117 -3.32 11.17 -0.31
C VAL A 117 -3.22 11.91 -1.64
N PRO A 118 -2.42 12.99 -1.73
CA PRO A 118 -2.20 13.69 -2.99
C PRO A 118 -1.68 12.73 -4.07
N PRO A 119 -2.15 12.86 -5.32
CA PRO A 119 -1.71 12.01 -6.41
C PRO A 119 -0.20 12.16 -6.64
N GLY A 120 0.46 11.04 -6.92
CA GLY A 120 1.90 11.00 -7.19
C GLY A 120 2.51 9.63 -6.85
N PRO A 121 3.84 9.47 -7.01
CA PRO A 121 4.51 8.19 -6.86
C PRO A 121 4.31 7.53 -5.49
N TYR A 122 4.18 8.35 -4.43
CA TYR A 122 3.91 7.85 -3.09
C TYR A 122 2.50 7.23 -2.99
N ALA A 123 1.48 7.91 -3.51
CA ALA A 123 0.10 7.42 -3.52
C ALA A 123 -0.05 6.13 -4.32
N GLU A 124 0.63 6.04 -5.48
CA GLU A 124 0.69 4.83 -6.31
C GLU A 124 1.34 3.68 -5.56
N TRP A 125 2.49 3.93 -4.91
CA TRP A 125 3.21 2.92 -4.15
C TRP A 125 2.38 2.38 -2.97
N ILE A 126 1.82 3.24 -2.11
CA ILE A 126 1.00 2.76 -0.99
C ILE A 126 -0.24 2.01 -1.47
N ARG A 127 -0.85 2.41 -2.60
CA ARG A 127 -2.01 1.73 -3.17
C ARG A 127 -1.67 0.29 -3.56
N ILE A 128 -0.52 0.08 -4.20
CA ILE A 128 -0.04 -1.27 -4.57
C ILE A 128 0.14 -2.14 -3.30
N VAL A 129 0.80 -1.59 -2.27
CA VAL A 129 1.05 -2.35 -1.03
C VAL A 129 -0.26 -2.66 -0.29
N ILE A 130 -1.23 -1.74 -0.31
CA ILE A 130 -2.56 -1.98 0.27
C ILE A 130 -3.30 -3.06 -0.54
N ALA A 131 -3.31 -2.98 -1.87
CA ALA A 131 -3.92 -3.99 -2.75
C ALA A 131 -3.33 -5.39 -2.54
N GLU A 132 -2.01 -5.48 -2.37
CA GLU A 132 -1.33 -6.73 -2.02
C GLU A 132 -1.81 -7.27 -0.66
N GLY A 133 -1.86 -6.42 0.37
CA GLY A 133 -2.33 -6.79 1.70
C GLY A 133 -3.79 -7.23 1.74
N LEU A 134 -4.67 -6.54 1.00
CA LEU A 134 -6.08 -6.91 0.86
C LEU A 134 -6.24 -8.29 0.23
N ARG A 135 -5.46 -8.62 -0.81
CA ARG A 135 -5.46 -9.95 -1.43
C ARG A 135 -4.90 -11.02 -0.49
N ALA A 136 -3.76 -10.75 0.15
CA ALA A 136 -3.11 -11.69 1.05
C ALA A 136 -3.95 -12.05 2.28
N THR A 137 -4.78 -11.12 2.76
CA THR A 137 -5.67 -11.31 3.90
C THR A 137 -7.08 -11.78 3.53
N GLY A 138 -7.36 -11.98 2.24
CA GLY A 138 -8.69 -12.36 1.76
C GLY A 138 -9.77 -11.29 1.94
N ALA A 139 -9.38 -10.03 2.18
CA ALA A 139 -10.31 -8.90 2.23
C ALA A 139 -11.00 -8.66 0.89
N VAL A 140 -10.27 -8.93 -0.20
CA VAL A 140 -10.80 -8.94 -1.56
C VAL A 140 -10.98 -10.40 -1.98
N PRO A 141 -12.22 -10.85 -2.21
CA PRO A 141 -12.46 -12.22 -2.66
C PRO A 141 -11.88 -12.43 -4.06
N PRO A 142 -11.32 -13.62 -4.36
CA PRO A 142 -10.83 -13.92 -5.69
C PRO A 142 -11.98 -13.90 -6.70
N ARG A 143 -11.71 -13.33 -7.86
CA ARG A 143 -12.62 -13.29 -9.01
C ARG A 143 -12.31 -14.43 -9.95
N ASP A 144 -13.30 -14.87 -10.71
CA ASP A 144 -13.12 -15.90 -11.75
C ASP A 144 -12.02 -15.55 -12.76
N THR A 145 -11.83 -14.25 -13.02
CA THR A 145 -10.82 -13.74 -13.95
C THR A 145 -9.39 -13.79 -13.37
N ASP A 146 -9.21 -13.78 -12.05
CA ASP A 146 -7.89 -13.61 -11.42
C ASP A 146 -6.94 -14.75 -11.77
N GLY A 147 -7.44 -15.99 -11.84
CA GLY A 147 -6.65 -17.14 -12.25
C GLY A 147 -6.15 -17.05 -13.70
N LEU A 148 -7.00 -16.55 -14.61
CA LEU A 148 -6.64 -16.36 -16.02
C LEU A 148 -5.62 -15.24 -16.20
N VAL A 149 -5.80 -14.12 -15.49
CA VAL A 149 -4.87 -12.99 -15.52
C VAL A 149 -3.52 -13.39 -14.94
N THR A 150 -3.50 -14.12 -13.82
CA THR A 150 -2.25 -14.61 -13.21
C THR A 150 -1.50 -15.55 -14.15
N ALA A 151 -2.20 -16.49 -14.79
CA ALA A 151 -1.60 -17.38 -15.78
C ALA A 151 -1.06 -16.64 -17.01
N LEU A 152 -1.77 -15.61 -17.47
CA LEU A 152 -1.30 -14.75 -18.56
C LEU A 152 -0.03 -13.99 -18.15
N LEU A 153 -0.04 -13.32 -16.99
CA LEU A 153 1.09 -12.56 -16.48
C LEU A 153 2.35 -13.42 -16.31
N ALA A 154 2.21 -14.66 -15.83
CA ALA A 154 3.33 -15.60 -15.73
C ALA A 154 4.02 -15.83 -17.09
N ARG A 155 3.24 -16.08 -18.14
CA ARG A 155 3.77 -16.27 -19.51
C ARG A 155 4.41 -15.01 -20.08
N LEU A 156 3.80 -13.85 -19.83
CA LEU A 156 4.35 -12.57 -20.27
C LEU A 156 5.69 -12.29 -19.57
N CYS A 157 5.81 -12.61 -18.28
CA CYS A 157 7.07 -12.53 -17.53
C CYS A 157 8.14 -13.48 -18.09
N GLU A 158 7.78 -14.75 -18.35
CA GLU A 158 8.70 -15.74 -18.94
C GLU A 158 9.22 -15.29 -20.32
N ARG A 159 8.40 -14.63 -21.12
CA ARG A 159 8.80 -14.09 -22.43
C ARG A 159 9.56 -12.75 -22.33
N GLY A 160 9.46 -12.05 -21.21
CA GLY A 160 9.93 -10.67 -21.11
C GLY A 160 9.13 -9.69 -21.98
N ASP A 161 7.82 -9.88 -22.10
CA ASP A 161 6.93 -9.01 -22.89
C ASP A 161 6.64 -7.70 -22.16
N LEU A 162 7.63 -6.80 -22.15
CA LEU A 162 7.57 -5.54 -21.40
C LEU A 162 6.38 -4.66 -21.81
N LYS A 163 5.94 -4.76 -23.07
CA LYS A 163 4.82 -3.95 -23.57
C LYS A 163 3.50 -4.40 -22.97
N ALA A 164 3.19 -5.70 -23.06
CA ALA A 164 1.95 -6.23 -22.47
C ALA A 164 1.97 -6.12 -20.94
N LEU A 165 3.11 -6.40 -20.31
CA LEU A 165 3.31 -6.24 -18.87
C LEU A 165 3.11 -4.78 -18.44
N GLY A 166 3.71 -3.82 -19.15
CA GLY A 166 3.58 -2.39 -18.85
C GLY A 166 2.15 -1.86 -18.97
N MET A 167 1.29 -2.51 -19.77
CA MET A 167 -0.12 -2.16 -19.88
C MET A 167 -0.97 -2.78 -18.76
N ILE A 168 -0.72 -4.04 -18.39
CA ILE A 168 -1.60 -4.79 -17.49
C ILE A 168 -1.20 -4.62 -16.02
N LEU A 169 0.10 -4.65 -15.71
CA LEU A 169 0.60 -4.67 -14.33
C LEU A 169 0.13 -3.48 -13.49
N PRO A 170 0.12 -2.22 -13.97
CA PRO A 170 -0.33 -1.11 -13.14
C PRO A 170 -1.75 -1.30 -12.60
N ALA A 171 -2.69 -1.73 -13.46
CA ALA A 171 -4.07 -1.97 -13.06
C ALA A 171 -4.20 -3.21 -12.17
N HIS A 172 -3.43 -4.27 -12.43
CA HIS A 172 -3.47 -5.50 -11.64
C HIS A 172 -2.86 -5.34 -10.24
N LEU A 173 -1.73 -4.63 -10.12
CA LEU A 173 -1.01 -4.46 -8.87
C LEU A 173 -1.70 -3.48 -7.92
N ALA A 174 -2.41 -2.49 -8.46
CA ALA A 174 -3.10 -1.45 -7.71
C ALA A 174 -4.62 -1.74 -7.50
N ASP A 175 -5.06 -2.97 -7.76
CA ASP A 175 -6.45 -3.39 -7.68
C ASP A 175 -6.90 -3.56 -6.22
N LEU A 176 -7.75 -2.66 -5.73
CA LEU A 176 -8.31 -2.72 -4.36
C LEU A 176 -9.58 -3.58 -4.28
N GLY A 177 -9.99 -4.22 -5.38
CA GLY A 177 -11.22 -5.01 -5.47
C GLY A 177 -12.49 -4.20 -5.74
N THR A 178 -12.37 -2.91 -6.07
CA THR A 178 -13.52 -2.05 -6.39
C THR A 178 -14.03 -2.28 -7.83
N GLU A 179 -15.25 -1.82 -8.13
CA GLU A 179 -15.77 -1.84 -9.52
C GLU A 179 -14.88 -1.01 -10.45
N ASP A 180 -14.43 0.16 -10.01
CA ASP A 180 -13.54 1.02 -10.79
C ASP A 180 -12.21 0.33 -11.10
N ASP A 181 -11.65 -0.41 -10.14
CA ASP A 181 -10.42 -1.18 -10.36
C ASP A 181 -10.63 -2.36 -11.31
N ARG A 182 -11.77 -3.05 -11.20
CA ARG A 182 -12.18 -4.06 -12.19
C ARG A 182 -12.26 -3.43 -13.58
N MET A 183 -12.90 -2.27 -13.73
CA MET A 183 -13.03 -1.58 -15.02
C MET A 183 -11.66 -1.18 -15.59
N ARG A 184 -10.74 -0.69 -14.75
CA ARG A 184 -9.37 -0.36 -15.14
C ARG A 184 -8.61 -1.58 -15.64
N LEU A 185 -8.67 -2.70 -14.91
CA LEU A 185 -8.02 -3.95 -15.30
C LEU A 185 -8.60 -4.46 -16.62
N VAL A 186 -9.92 -4.52 -16.75
CA VAL A 186 -10.61 -4.94 -17.98
C VAL A 186 -10.25 -4.06 -19.16
N THR A 187 -10.15 -2.75 -18.97
CA THR A 187 -9.74 -1.81 -20.01
C THR A 187 -8.31 -2.11 -20.48
N ALA A 188 -7.38 -2.32 -19.55
CA ALA A 188 -5.99 -2.68 -19.88
C ALA A 188 -5.92 -4.01 -20.67
N LEU A 189 -6.69 -5.02 -20.26
CA LEU A 189 -6.79 -6.29 -20.97
C LEU A 189 -7.34 -6.11 -22.39
N HIS A 190 -8.38 -5.29 -22.57
CA HIS A 190 -8.93 -4.97 -23.89
C HIS A 190 -7.91 -4.25 -24.78
N MET A 191 -7.12 -3.33 -24.25
CA MET A 191 -6.10 -2.61 -25.02
C MET A 191 -5.02 -3.56 -25.56
N VAL A 192 -4.52 -4.48 -24.72
CA VAL A 192 -3.56 -5.51 -25.15
C VAL A 192 -4.21 -6.46 -26.17
N HIS A 193 -5.48 -6.84 -25.94
CA HIS A 193 -6.20 -7.74 -26.84
C HIS A 193 -6.41 -7.12 -28.22
N ALA A 194 -6.85 -5.87 -28.28
CA ALA A 194 -7.05 -5.12 -29.53
C ALA A 194 -5.75 -4.93 -30.30
N GLY A 195 -4.62 -4.80 -29.59
CA GLY A 195 -3.30 -4.69 -30.18
C GLY A 195 -2.81 -5.92 -30.92
N ARG A 196 -3.36 -7.12 -30.64
CA ARG A 196 -2.92 -8.41 -31.23
C ARG A 196 -1.41 -8.66 -31.08
N TRP A 197 -0.82 -8.25 -29.96
CA TRP A 197 0.63 -8.37 -29.73
C TRP A 197 1.07 -9.76 -29.26
N LEU A 198 0.11 -10.58 -28.80
CA LEU A 198 0.39 -11.85 -28.15
C LEU A 198 0.30 -13.02 -29.15
N PRO A 199 1.03 -14.13 -28.90
CA PRO A 199 0.80 -15.40 -29.57
C PRO A 199 -0.66 -15.84 -29.48
N GLU A 200 -1.10 -16.66 -30.43
CA GLU A 200 -2.51 -16.99 -30.61
C GLU A 200 -3.14 -17.65 -29.37
N ASP A 201 -2.41 -18.50 -28.66
CA ASP A 201 -2.89 -19.17 -27.45
C ASP A 201 -3.04 -18.21 -26.25
N GLU A 202 -2.10 -17.28 -26.07
CA GLU A 202 -2.21 -16.20 -25.08
C GLU A 202 -3.27 -15.18 -25.46
N GLN A 203 -3.44 -14.88 -26.75
CA GLN A 203 -4.51 -14.04 -27.25
C GLN A 203 -5.89 -14.65 -26.93
N ARG A 204 -6.04 -15.97 -27.09
CA ARG A 204 -7.25 -16.70 -26.67
C ARG A 204 -7.42 -16.70 -25.15
N LEU A 205 -6.35 -16.85 -24.38
CA LEU A 205 -6.39 -16.77 -22.91
C LEU A 205 -6.87 -15.39 -22.44
N LEU A 206 -6.33 -14.33 -23.03
CA LEU A 206 -6.73 -12.95 -22.78
C LEU A 206 -8.20 -12.69 -23.14
N GLY A 207 -8.66 -13.22 -24.28
CA GLY A 207 -10.08 -13.15 -24.67
C GLY A 207 -11.01 -13.82 -23.66
N ARG A 208 -10.60 -14.96 -23.07
CA ARG A 208 -11.35 -15.61 -21.98
C ARG A 208 -11.37 -14.77 -20.71
N ALA A 209 -10.25 -14.20 -20.31
CA ALA A 209 -10.17 -13.31 -19.14
C ALA A 209 -11.13 -12.11 -19.27
N ILE A 210 -11.19 -11.51 -20.47
CA ILE A 210 -12.13 -10.43 -20.78
C ILE A 210 -13.59 -10.92 -20.67
N GLY A 211 -13.91 -12.07 -21.28
CA GLY A 211 -15.26 -12.63 -21.25
C GLY A 211 -15.76 -12.97 -19.85
N SER A 212 -14.89 -13.54 -19.01
CA SER A 212 -15.18 -13.83 -17.59
C SER A 212 -15.39 -12.56 -16.75
N SER A 213 -14.84 -11.42 -17.17
CA SER A 213 -15.03 -10.15 -16.47
C SER A 213 -16.37 -9.47 -16.81
N ALA A 214 -16.93 -9.74 -17.99
CA ALA A 214 -18.18 -9.14 -18.46
C ALA A 214 -19.45 -9.85 -17.92
N ALA A 215 -19.30 -11.07 -17.39
CA ALA A 215 -20.42 -11.89 -16.91
C ALA A 215 -21.03 -11.44 -15.55
N VAL A 216 -20.56 -10.31 -14.98
CA VAL A 216 -20.97 -9.82 -13.64
C VAL A 216 -21.53 -8.40 -13.68
N ALA A 217 -22.07 -7.94 -14.81
CA ALA A 217 -22.94 -6.76 -14.82
C ALA A 217 -24.40 -7.21 -14.59
N PRO A 218 -25.11 -6.69 -13.55
CA PRO A 218 -26.54 -6.95 -13.38
C PRO A 218 -27.39 -6.32 -14.50
#